data_AF-A0A7C2WSF4-F1
#
_entry.id   AF-A0A7C2WSF4-F1
#
_cell.length_a   1.000
_cell.length_b   1.000
_cell.length_c   1.000
_cell.angle_alpha   90.00
_cell.angle_beta   90.00
_cell.angle_gamma   90.00
#
_symmetry.space_group_name_H-M   'P 1'
#
loop_
_entity.id
_entity.type
_entity.pdbx_description
1 polymer ?
#
loop_
_entity_poly.entity_id
_entity_poly.type
_entity_poly.pdbx_seq_one_letter_code
_entity_poly.pdbx_strand_id
1 'polypeptide(L)'
;CVIQMDTPGGLDTAMRDIVQLIVEARIPVVVYVSPAGARAASAGAFITMAGHVAAMAPNTAIGAASPVSIGSEGEVEMSETMQDKVVNDAAAYIRSIAESHGRNVEWAELAVREAVSATEQEALELNVIDIVSSDLDSLLSELDGWEVTLLRGAVVIIETDDVTIQYIDMSWMEDFLFAITDPNIAYVLLSLATLGLFVEISNPGLVFPGVAGGICLVLAFYSLGNLPVNIAGIILVVGAFGLFIAEVFTETFGLFTAGGITALVLGSLILFKGGPLFQVNPWLVGTIAFIIAAAIGFIITRVVVSHRRQPATGWEELIGKTAVVKAALTPEGMVLYKGERWTAVSEEGRIELDEKVVIDRVDSLKLYVRRLRQEAGN
;
A
#
# COMPACT_ATOMS: atom_id res chain seq x y z
N CYS A 1 15.21 -16.00 28.96
CA CYS A 1 14.40 -15.35 27.91
C CYS A 1 13.82 -16.46 27.04
N VAL A 2 12.51 -16.44 26.74
CA VAL A 2 11.89 -17.42 25.83
C VAL A 2 11.43 -16.68 24.58
N ILE A 3 11.92 -17.10 23.41
CA ILE A 3 11.51 -16.62 22.10
C ILE A 3 10.52 -17.63 21.53
N GLN A 4 9.23 -17.27 21.49
CA GLN A 4 8.22 -18.08 20.80
C GLN A 4 8.37 -17.87 19.29
N MET A 5 8.57 -18.95 18.55
CA MET A 5 8.96 -18.93 17.14
C MET A 5 7.89 -19.57 16.26
N ASP A 6 7.36 -18.79 15.32
CA ASP A 6 6.61 -19.26 14.16
C ASP A 6 7.06 -18.45 12.93
N THR A 7 7.92 -19.04 12.11
CA THR A 7 8.48 -18.36 10.94
C THR A 7 8.64 -19.27 9.74
N PRO A 8 8.25 -18.81 8.53
CA PRO A 8 8.58 -19.49 7.28
C PRO A 8 10.04 -19.28 6.85
N GLY A 9 10.77 -18.34 7.47
CA GLY A 9 12.08 -17.88 7.04
C GLY A 9 12.23 -16.37 7.04
N GLY A 10 13.29 -15.88 6.41
CA GLY A 10 13.57 -14.44 6.35
C GLY A 10 14.89 -14.12 5.68
N LEU A 11 15.32 -12.86 5.82
CA LEU A 11 16.60 -12.37 5.28
C LEU A 11 17.79 -13.00 6.03
N ASP A 12 18.81 -13.44 5.28
CA ASP A 12 20.04 -14.01 5.84
C ASP A 12 20.75 -13.04 6.80
N THR A 13 20.82 -11.75 6.47
CA THR A 13 21.47 -10.75 7.33
C THR A 13 20.75 -10.60 8.67
N ALA A 14 19.41 -10.51 8.65
CA ALA A 14 18.62 -10.40 9.87
C ALA A 14 18.72 -11.67 10.72
N MET A 15 18.74 -12.84 10.08
CA MET A 15 18.96 -14.12 10.76
C MET A 15 20.31 -14.14 11.48
N ARG A 16 21.39 -13.74 10.80
CA ARG A 16 22.74 -13.71 11.38
C ARG A 16 22.84 -12.72 12.54
N ASP A 17 22.22 -11.55 12.42
CA ASP A 17 22.15 -10.57 13.51
C ASP A 17 21.44 -11.15 14.74
N ILE A 18 20.31 -11.85 14.55
CA ILE A 18 19.58 -12.52 15.64
C ILE A 18 20.44 -13.61 16.27
N VAL A 19 21.06 -14.49 15.46
CA VAL A 19 21.94 -15.55 15.96
C VAL A 19 23.10 -14.95 16.76
N GLN A 20 23.72 -13.87 16.28
CA GLN A 20 24.79 -13.18 17.00
C GLN A 20 24.31 -12.63 18.34
N LEU A 21 23.12 -12.02 18.39
CA LEU A 21 22.53 -11.54 19.64
C LEU A 21 22.26 -12.67 20.63
N ILE A 22 21.82 -13.84 20.16
CA ILE A 22 21.62 -15.02 21.00
C ILE A 22 22.96 -15.51 21.55
N VAL A 23 23.97 -15.67 20.69
CA VAL A 23 25.30 -16.15 21.05
C VAL A 23 26.01 -15.21 22.03
N GLU A 24 25.83 -13.89 21.87
CA GLU A 24 26.41 -12.87 22.76
C GLU A 24 25.59 -12.60 24.02
N ALA A 25 24.44 -13.26 24.18
CA ALA A 25 23.53 -13.02 25.30
C ALA A 25 24.19 -13.39 26.64
N ARG A 26 23.94 -12.55 27.64
CA ARG A 26 24.42 -12.75 29.03
C ARG A 26 23.42 -13.51 29.90
N ILE A 27 22.33 -13.97 29.30
CA ILE A 27 21.25 -14.73 29.94
C ILE A 27 20.90 -15.92 29.05
N PRO A 28 20.39 -17.03 29.62
CA PRO A 28 19.88 -18.13 28.83
C PRO A 28 18.75 -17.68 27.90
N VAL A 29 18.87 -18.07 26.63
CA VAL A 29 17.87 -17.84 25.59
C VAL A 29 17.32 -19.18 25.15
N VAL A 30 16.03 -19.38 25.38
CA VAL A 30 15.27 -20.54 24.92
C VAL A 30 14.55 -20.13 23.65
N VAL A 31 14.72 -20.88 22.56
CA VAL A 31 13.90 -20.70 21.36
C VAL A 31 12.87 -21.82 21.33
N TYR A 32 11.60 -21.44 21.38
CA TYR A 32 10.48 -22.37 21.49
C TYR A 32 9.59 -22.27 20.26
N VAL A 33 9.67 -23.27 19.37
CA VAL A 33 8.81 -23.35 18.18
C VAL A 33 7.38 -23.64 18.63
N SER A 34 6.53 -22.64 18.56
CA SER A 34 5.21 -22.62 19.18
C SER A 34 4.34 -21.53 18.56
N PRO A 35 3.00 -21.66 18.63
CA PRO A 35 2.21 -22.74 19.24
C PRO A 35 2.19 -24.03 18.39
N ALA A 36 1.39 -25.02 18.78
CA ALA A 36 1.15 -26.19 17.94
C ALA A 36 0.70 -25.79 16.52
N GLY A 37 1.30 -26.39 15.48
CA GLY A 37 1.13 -26.00 14.08
C GLY A 37 2.12 -24.97 13.57
N ALA A 38 2.92 -24.34 14.45
CA ALA A 38 3.99 -23.44 14.08
C ALA A 38 5.16 -24.16 13.41
N ARG A 39 6.07 -23.39 12.82
CA ARG A 39 7.29 -23.90 12.23
C ARG A 39 8.49 -22.98 12.44
N ALA A 40 9.67 -23.57 12.39
CA ALA A 40 10.95 -22.88 12.31
C ALA A 40 11.64 -23.27 11.00
N ALA A 41 11.12 -22.75 9.88
CA ALA A 41 11.65 -23.04 8.56
C ALA A 41 12.73 -22.03 8.15
N SER A 42 13.63 -22.43 7.25
CA SER A 42 14.65 -21.56 6.68
C SER A 42 15.49 -20.87 7.77
N ALA A 43 15.55 -19.54 7.80
CA ALA A 43 16.19 -18.75 8.86
C ALA A 43 15.76 -19.15 10.28
N GLY A 44 14.52 -19.61 10.47
CA GLY A 44 14.02 -20.08 11.76
C GLY A 44 14.79 -21.28 12.30
N ALA A 45 15.27 -22.17 11.42
CA ALA A 45 16.06 -23.33 11.83
C ALA A 45 17.40 -22.89 12.43
N PHE A 46 18.09 -21.93 11.80
CA PHE A 46 19.34 -21.36 12.32
C PHE A 46 19.14 -20.69 13.69
N ILE A 47 18.09 -19.87 13.82
CA ILE A 47 17.80 -19.16 15.07
C ILE A 47 17.47 -20.16 16.18
N THR A 48 16.65 -21.17 15.89
CA THR A 48 16.28 -22.21 16.86
C THR A 48 17.50 -23.00 17.30
N MET A 49 18.35 -23.42 16.35
CA MET A 49 19.59 -24.14 16.65
C MET A 49 20.65 -23.29 17.34
N ALA A 50 20.55 -21.96 17.31
CA ALA A 50 21.41 -21.05 18.07
C ALA A 50 20.93 -20.82 19.51
N GLY A 51 19.68 -21.21 19.84
CA GLY A 51 19.16 -21.13 21.19
C GLY A 51 20.07 -21.85 22.18
N HIS A 52 20.21 -21.30 23.38
CA HIS A 52 20.87 -22.05 24.46
C HIS A 52 20.09 -23.32 24.79
N VAL A 53 18.76 -23.23 24.73
CA VAL A 53 17.85 -24.38 24.70
C VAL A 53 16.93 -24.21 23.49
N ALA A 54 16.77 -25.27 22.71
CA ALA A 54 15.87 -25.36 21.58
C ALA A 54 14.70 -26.27 21.97
N ALA A 55 13.50 -25.73 21.93
CA ALA A 55 12.28 -26.43 22.32
C ALA A 55 11.25 -26.40 21.17
N MET A 56 10.42 -27.43 21.08
CA MET A 56 9.33 -27.49 20.09
C MET A 56 8.02 -27.91 20.74
N ALA A 57 6.90 -27.34 20.27
CA ALA A 57 5.57 -27.79 20.64
C ALA A 57 5.15 -29.00 19.79
N PRO A 58 4.17 -29.82 20.25
CA PRO A 58 3.60 -30.87 19.43
C PRO A 58 3.03 -30.35 18.10
N ASN A 59 3.14 -31.14 17.03
CA ASN A 59 2.74 -30.78 15.68
C ASN A 59 3.47 -29.53 15.15
N THR A 60 4.78 -29.42 15.37
CA THR A 60 5.60 -28.36 14.78
C THR A 60 6.69 -28.94 13.90
N ALA A 61 7.32 -28.10 13.08
CA ALA A 61 8.36 -28.55 12.16
C ALA A 61 9.56 -27.59 12.15
N ILE A 62 10.76 -28.14 11.95
CA ILE A 62 12.02 -27.41 11.80
C ILE A 62 12.79 -27.90 10.57
N GLY A 63 13.53 -27.01 9.92
CA GLY A 63 14.42 -27.35 8.79
C GLY A 63 14.11 -26.53 7.54
N ALA A 64 14.19 -27.16 6.36
CA ALA A 64 14.07 -26.50 5.06
C ALA A 64 14.95 -25.24 4.99
N ALA A 65 16.23 -25.41 5.35
CA ALA A 65 17.20 -24.35 5.60
C ALA A 65 18.02 -23.95 4.36
N SER A 66 17.65 -24.47 3.18
CA SER A 66 18.35 -24.18 1.93
C SER A 66 18.19 -22.70 1.54
N PRO A 67 19.31 -22.00 1.23
CA PRO A 67 19.25 -20.62 0.80
C PRO A 67 18.67 -20.53 -0.60
N VAL A 68 17.75 -19.59 -0.78
CA VAL A 68 17.12 -19.28 -2.06
C VAL A 68 17.36 -17.82 -2.42
N SER A 69 17.58 -17.54 -3.69
CA SER A 69 17.60 -16.17 -4.20
C SER A 69 16.19 -15.79 -4.60
N ILE A 70 15.67 -14.71 -4.02
CA ILE A 70 14.33 -14.22 -4.31
C ILE A 70 14.45 -12.99 -5.23
N GLY A 71 13.88 -13.08 -6.43
CA GLY A 71 13.81 -11.97 -7.38
C GLY A 71 12.41 -11.72 -7.91
N SER A 72 12.30 -11.05 -9.07
CA SER A 72 11.06 -10.39 -9.49
C SER A 72 9.85 -11.30 -9.71
N GLU A 73 10.07 -12.54 -10.11
CA GLU A 73 8.99 -13.49 -10.43
C GLU A 73 8.89 -14.64 -9.43
N GLY A 74 9.64 -14.56 -8.31
CA GLY A 74 9.77 -15.65 -7.35
C GLY A 74 11.23 -16.02 -7.14
N GLU A 75 11.47 -17.30 -6.90
CA GLU A 75 12.82 -17.85 -6.82
C GLU A 75 13.57 -17.60 -8.14
N VAL A 76 14.75 -17.01 -8.06
CA VAL A 76 15.62 -16.76 -9.20
C VAL A 76 16.70 -17.83 -9.21
N GLU A 77 16.82 -18.48 -10.36
CA GLU A 77 17.87 -19.45 -10.60
C GLU A 77 19.24 -18.75 -10.48
N MET A 78 20.03 -19.18 -9.50
CA MET A 78 21.40 -18.73 -9.33
C MET A 78 22.29 -19.48 -10.32
N SER A 79 23.41 -18.87 -10.75
CA SER A 79 24.42 -19.67 -11.42
C SER A 79 24.92 -20.75 -10.47
N GLU A 80 25.18 -21.96 -11.00
CA GLU A 80 25.62 -23.12 -10.22
C GLU A 80 26.79 -22.77 -9.28
N THR A 81 27.80 -22.05 -9.78
CA THR A 81 28.94 -21.59 -8.97
C THR A 81 28.56 -20.64 -7.84
N MET A 82 27.55 -19.78 -8.02
CA MET A 82 27.07 -18.90 -6.95
C MET A 82 26.21 -19.67 -5.95
N GLN A 83 25.34 -20.57 -6.43
CA GLN A 83 24.53 -21.43 -5.58
C GLN A 83 25.43 -22.28 -4.68
N ASP A 84 26.45 -22.92 -5.23
CA ASP A 84 27.43 -23.68 -4.48
C ASP A 84 28.11 -22.84 -3.41
N LYS A 85 28.52 -21.60 -3.73
CA LYS A 85 29.15 -20.71 -2.75
C LYS A 85 28.22 -20.37 -1.59
N VAL A 86 26.97 -20.01 -1.89
CA VAL A 86 25.99 -19.62 -0.87
C VAL A 86 25.57 -20.83 -0.03
N VAL A 87 25.32 -21.99 -0.64
CA VAL A 87 25.00 -23.23 0.08
C VAL A 87 26.17 -23.66 0.95
N ASN A 88 27.41 -23.61 0.45
CA ASN A 88 28.58 -23.98 1.24
C ASN A 88 28.82 -23.03 2.43
N ASP A 89 28.59 -21.72 2.25
CA ASP A 89 28.68 -20.75 3.34
C ASP A 89 27.60 -20.99 4.40
N ALA A 90 26.34 -21.14 3.99
CA ALA A 90 25.22 -21.42 4.89
C ALA A 90 25.40 -22.76 5.63
N ALA A 91 25.88 -23.80 4.93
CA ALA A 91 26.15 -25.10 5.53
C ALA A 91 27.31 -25.03 6.53
N ALA A 92 28.38 -24.29 6.22
CA ALA A 92 29.46 -24.05 7.18
C ALA A 92 28.95 -23.31 8.42
N TYR A 93 28.09 -22.32 8.23
CA TYR A 93 27.52 -21.52 9.31
C TYR A 93 26.62 -22.34 10.24
N ILE A 94 25.65 -23.09 9.70
CA ILE A 94 24.74 -23.90 10.55
C ILE A 94 25.48 -25.01 11.29
N ARG A 95 26.52 -25.60 10.68
CA ARG A 95 27.38 -26.58 11.35
C ARG A 95 28.12 -25.98 12.53
N SER A 96 28.67 -24.77 12.36
CA SER A 96 29.35 -24.07 13.45
C SER A 96 28.40 -23.77 14.60
N ILE A 97 27.15 -23.40 14.31
CA ILE A 97 26.12 -23.19 15.33
C ILE A 97 25.82 -24.52 16.04
N ALA A 98 25.52 -25.57 15.27
CA ALA A 98 25.20 -26.89 15.81
C ALA A 98 26.31 -27.43 16.71
N GLU A 99 27.56 -27.36 16.27
CA GLU A 99 28.73 -27.82 17.03
C GLU A 99 28.90 -27.03 18.35
N SER A 100 28.76 -25.71 18.29
CA SER A 100 28.91 -24.85 19.47
C SER A 100 27.87 -25.11 20.57
N HIS A 101 26.72 -25.67 20.20
CA HIS A 101 25.63 -25.99 21.12
C HIS A 101 25.44 -27.51 21.31
N GLY A 102 26.34 -28.36 20.82
CA GLY A 102 26.26 -29.81 21.01
C GLY A 102 25.10 -30.50 20.26
N ARG A 103 24.60 -29.88 19.19
CA ARG A 103 23.50 -30.38 18.35
C ARG A 103 24.02 -31.17 17.16
N ASN A 104 23.13 -31.89 16.48
CA ASN A 104 23.47 -32.73 15.34
C ASN A 104 23.93 -31.93 14.12
N VAL A 105 25.26 -31.87 13.96
CA VAL A 105 25.96 -31.17 12.89
C VAL A 105 25.64 -31.74 11.49
N GLU A 106 25.50 -33.06 11.39
CA GLU A 106 25.23 -33.75 10.12
C GLU A 106 23.82 -33.42 9.61
N TRP A 107 22.81 -33.51 10.48
CA TRP A 107 21.45 -33.12 10.13
C TRP A 107 21.35 -31.63 9.80
N ALA A 108 22.05 -30.77 10.56
CA ALA A 108 22.08 -29.33 10.27
C ALA A 108 22.61 -29.03 8.87
N GLU A 109 23.68 -29.71 8.43
CA GLU A 109 24.20 -29.59 7.08
C GLU A 109 23.18 -30.08 6.03
N LEU A 110 22.53 -31.22 6.28
CA LEU A 110 21.48 -31.74 5.39
C LEU A 110 20.29 -30.79 5.28
N ALA A 111 19.91 -30.11 6.37
CA ALA A 111 18.81 -29.14 6.35
C ALA A 111 19.09 -27.99 5.36
N VAL A 112 20.37 -27.63 5.17
CA VAL A 112 20.79 -26.61 4.21
C VAL A 112 21.02 -27.16 2.81
N ARG A 113 21.67 -28.32 2.67
CA ARG A 113 22.03 -28.88 1.36
C ARG A 113 20.88 -29.59 0.65
N GLU A 114 20.05 -30.29 1.41
CA GLU A 114 18.98 -31.16 0.89
C GLU A 114 17.58 -30.68 1.30
N ALA A 115 17.49 -29.52 1.98
CA ALA A 115 16.24 -28.94 2.47
C ALA A 115 15.43 -29.89 3.38
N VAL A 116 16.09 -30.83 4.08
CA VAL A 116 15.37 -31.77 4.97
C VAL A 116 14.65 -31.01 6.08
N SER A 117 13.54 -31.57 6.52
CA SER A 117 12.74 -31.07 7.64
C SER A 117 12.46 -32.21 8.61
N ALA A 118 12.26 -31.88 9.88
CA ALA A 118 11.93 -32.81 10.94
C ALA A 118 10.70 -32.32 11.72
N THR A 119 9.85 -33.26 12.10
CA THR A 119 8.81 -33.08 13.14
C THR A 119 9.46 -32.89 14.51
N GLU A 120 8.69 -32.49 15.52
CA GLU A 120 9.21 -32.28 16.87
C GLU A 120 9.83 -33.55 17.48
N GLN A 121 9.25 -34.74 17.23
CA GLN A 121 9.82 -35.99 17.74
C GLN A 121 11.09 -36.38 17.01
N GLU A 122 11.10 -36.29 15.67
CA GLU A 122 12.29 -36.57 14.87
C GLU A 122 13.44 -35.63 15.24
N ALA A 123 13.15 -34.33 15.43
CA ALA A 123 14.12 -33.33 15.83
C ALA A 123 14.73 -33.64 17.21
N LEU A 124 13.92 -34.14 18.16
CA LEU A 124 14.40 -34.57 19.48
C LEU A 124 15.28 -35.82 19.37
N GLU A 125 14.82 -36.85 18.65
CA GLU A 125 15.57 -38.11 18.45
C GLU A 125 16.91 -37.89 17.73
N LEU A 126 16.93 -36.96 16.77
CA LEU A 126 18.12 -36.59 16.03
C LEU A 126 19.02 -35.61 16.79
N ASN A 127 18.68 -35.17 18.00
CA ASN A 127 19.44 -34.17 18.77
C ASN A 127 19.60 -32.83 18.01
N VAL A 128 18.53 -32.40 17.32
CA VAL A 128 18.39 -31.07 16.72
C VAL A 128 17.85 -30.08 17.73
N ILE A 129 16.98 -30.55 18.63
CA ILE A 129 16.39 -29.79 19.74
C ILE A 129 16.62 -30.53 21.06
N ASP A 130 16.41 -29.84 22.17
CA ASP A 130 16.66 -30.35 23.52
C ASP A 130 15.40 -30.93 24.17
N ILE A 131 14.22 -30.38 23.86
CA ILE A 131 12.97 -30.78 24.52
C ILE A 131 11.73 -30.53 23.65
N VAL A 132 10.72 -31.37 23.83
CA VAL A 132 9.37 -31.17 23.28
C VAL A 132 8.42 -30.89 24.44
N SER A 133 7.70 -29.76 24.39
CA SER A 133 6.83 -29.31 25.47
C SER A 133 5.51 -28.74 24.94
N SER A 134 4.38 -29.03 25.59
CA SER A 134 3.04 -28.71 25.06
C SER A 134 2.72 -27.22 25.02
N ASP A 135 3.21 -26.47 25.99
CA ASP A 135 2.91 -25.07 26.22
C ASP A 135 4.03 -24.41 27.05
N LEU A 136 3.93 -23.09 27.21
CA LEU A 136 4.92 -22.31 27.94
C LEU A 136 5.03 -22.71 29.41
N ASP A 137 3.92 -23.02 30.09
CA ASP A 137 3.93 -23.34 31.52
C ASP A 137 4.62 -24.68 31.78
N SER A 138 4.36 -25.67 30.92
CA SER A 138 5.02 -26.97 30.92
C SER A 138 6.50 -26.82 30.61
N LEU A 139 6.85 -26.01 29.61
CA LEU A 139 8.24 -25.75 29.24
C LEU A 139 9.00 -25.10 30.40
N LEU A 140 8.42 -24.09 31.07
CA LEU A 140 9.06 -23.46 32.21
C LEU A 140 9.29 -24.45 33.35
N SER A 141 8.32 -25.33 33.62
CA SER A 141 8.44 -26.37 34.64
C SER A 141 9.55 -27.38 34.32
N GLU A 142 9.69 -27.76 33.04
CA GLU A 142 10.71 -28.71 32.57
C GLU A 142 12.12 -28.09 32.52
N LEU A 143 12.21 -26.77 32.36
CA LEU A 143 13.47 -26.03 32.36
C LEU A 143 13.99 -25.70 33.76
N ASP A 144 13.19 -25.90 34.82
CA ASP A 144 13.65 -25.64 36.18
C ASP A 144 14.83 -26.56 36.56
N GLY A 145 15.92 -25.97 37.02
CA GLY A 145 17.16 -26.67 37.32
C GLY A 145 17.99 -27.03 36.10
N TRP A 146 17.63 -26.60 34.89
CA TRP A 146 18.37 -26.91 33.68
C TRP A 146 19.71 -26.16 33.62
N GLU A 147 20.80 -26.88 33.39
CA GLU A 147 22.14 -26.30 33.28
C GLU A 147 22.44 -25.85 31.85
N VAL A 148 22.75 -24.56 31.67
CA VAL A 148 23.08 -23.96 30.38
C VAL A 148 24.48 -23.37 30.42
N THR A 149 25.27 -23.67 29.39
CA THR A 149 26.57 -23.03 29.18
C THR A 149 26.41 -21.82 28.27
N LEU A 150 26.70 -20.62 28.79
CA LEU A 150 26.76 -19.38 28.03
C LEU A 150 28.13 -19.19 27.37
N LEU A 151 28.24 -18.16 26.54
CA LEU A 151 29.50 -17.75 25.93
C LEU A 151 30.60 -17.56 27.00
N ARG A 152 31.83 -18.01 26.68
CA ARG A 152 33.01 -18.01 27.57
C ARG A 152 32.96 -19.02 28.72
N GLY A 153 32.06 -20.00 28.65
CA GLY A 153 32.01 -21.13 29.59
C GLY A 153 31.35 -20.80 30.93
N ALA A 154 30.59 -19.70 31.00
CA ALA A 154 29.80 -19.39 32.18
C ALA A 154 28.61 -20.34 32.25
N VAL A 155 28.56 -21.16 33.28
CA VAL A 155 27.44 -22.08 33.54
C VAL A 155 26.38 -21.35 34.34
N VAL A 156 25.14 -21.40 33.86
CA VAL A 156 23.96 -20.81 34.51
C VAL A 156 22.90 -21.89 34.65
N ILE A 157 22.34 -22.03 35.85
CA ILE A 157 21.18 -22.88 36.11
C ILE A 157 19.94 -22.04 35.88
N ILE A 158 18.99 -22.54 35.09
CA ILE A 158 17.70 -21.90 34.90
C ILE A 158 16.85 -22.19 36.13
N GLU A 159 16.40 -21.15 36.83
CA GLU A 159 15.48 -21.24 37.95
C GLU A 159 14.15 -20.61 37.49
N THR A 160 13.11 -21.43 37.38
CA THR A 160 11.77 -21.01 36.94
C THR A 160 10.72 -21.12 38.05
N ASP A 161 11.09 -21.63 39.23
CA ASP A 161 10.20 -21.65 40.39
C ASP A 161 9.77 -20.23 40.82
N ASP A 162 8.46 -20.05 41.05
CA ASP A 162 7.81 -18.79 41.42
C ASP A 162 8.19 -17.55 40.55
N VAL A 163 8.49 -17.75 39.26
CA VAL A 163 8.84 -16.64 38.36
C VAL A 163 7.62 -15.85 37.88
N THR A 164 7.78 -14.53 37.81
CA THR A 164 6.81 -13.66 37.15
C THR A 164 7.11 -13.61 35.65
N ILE A 165 6.19 -14.14 34.82
CA ILE A 165 6.32 -14.07 33.36
C ILE A 165 6.05 -12.64 32.89
N GLN A 166 7.06 -12.01 32.29
CA GLN A 166 6.91 -10.74 31.60
C GLN A 166 6.82 -10.97 30.09
N TYR A 167 5.62 -10.79 29.54
CA TYR A 167 5.42 -10.79 28.10
C TYR A 167 6.00 -9.51 27.49
N ILE A 168 6.82 -9.69 26.46
CA ILE A 168 7.38 -8.60 25.64
C ILE A 168 6.72 -8.72 24.27
N ASP A 169 5.51 -8.17 24.17
CA ASP A 169 4.80 -8.08 22.91
C ASP A 169 5.35 -6.92 22.07
N MET A 170 5.06 -6.96 20.77
CA MET A 170 5.32 -5.82 19.90
C MET A 170 4.62 -4.59 20.45
N SER A 171 5.34 -3.47 20.50
CA SER A 171 4.72 -2.19 20.78
C SER A 171 3.69 -1.86 19.69
N TRP A 172 2.68 -1.05 20.01
CA TRP A 172 1.68 -0.62 19.03
C TRP A 172 2.31 0.01 17.77
N MET A 173 3.48 0.65 17.92
CA MET A 173 4.22 1.23 16.81
C MET A 173 4.86 0.13 15.96
N GLU A 174 5.49 -0.87 16.56
CA GLU A 174 6.06 -2.02 15.82
C GLU A 174 4.96 -2.83 15.13
N ASP A 175 3.84 -3.07 15.81
CA ASP A 175 2.68 -3.78 15.24
C ASP A 175 2.11 -3.01 14.04
N PHE A 176 1.99 -1.69 14.16
CA PHE A 176 1.60 -0.83 13.04
C PHE A 176 2.61 -0.88 11.88
N LEU A 177 3.92 -0.78 12.17
CA LEU A 177 4.96 -0.82 11.15
C LEU A 177 5.05 -2.19 10.46
N PHE A 178 4.80 -3.26 11.21
CA PHE A 178 4.70 -4.62 10.69
C PHE A 178 3.47 -4.79 9.79
N ALA A 179 2.31 -4.29 10.24
CA ALA A 179 1.08 -4.32 9.45
C ALA A 179 1.22 -3.58 8.11
N ILE A 180 1.85 -2.39 8.09
CA ILE A 180 2.05 -1.66 6.83
C ILE A 180 3.10 -2.31 5.91
N THR A 181 3.88 -3.27 6.41
CA THR A 181 4.82 -4.06 5.60
C THR A 181 4.11 -5.19 4.83
N ASP A 182 2.79 -5.36 4.98
CA ASP A 182 2.00 -6.20 4.08
C ASP A 182 1.90 -5.56 2.67
N PRO A 183 2.19 -6.31 1.58
CA PRO A 183 2.12 -5.80 0.20
C PRO A 183 0.77 -5.19 -0.19
N ASN A 184 -0.34 -5.74 0.31
CA ASN A 184 -1.68 -5.22 0.03
C ASN A 184 -1.90 -3.89 0.76
N ILE A 185 -1.47 -3.78 2.02
CA ILE A 185 -1.59 -2.54 2.79
C ILE A 185 -0.70 -1.45 2.18
N ALA A 186 0.53 -1.80 1.81
CA ALA A 186 1.46 -0.94 1.08
C ALA A 186 0.82 -0.38 -0.20
N TYR A 187 0.16 -1.24 -0.97
CA TYR A 187 -0.52 -0.87 -2.20
C TYR A 187 -1.74 0.04 -1.96
N VAL A 188 -2.54 -0.24 -0.93
CA VAL A 188 -3.66 0.63 -0.53
C VAL A 188 -3.14 2.01 -0.16
N LEU A 189 -2.07 2.11 0.63
CA LEU A 189 -1.45 3.38 1.01
C LEU A 189 -0.96 4.16 -0.22
N LEU A 190 -0.29 3.50 -1.17
CA LEU A 190 0.14 4.12 -2.42
C LEU A 190 -1.03 4.62 -3.28
N SER A 191 -2.14 3.88 -3.27
CA SER A 191 -3.36 4.21 -4.01
C SER A 191 -4.13 5.37 -3.37
N LEU A 192 -4.22 5.41 -2.03
CA LEU A 192 -4.78 6.54 -1.29
C LEU A 192 -3.90 7.79 -1.43
N ALA A 193 -2.58 7.62 -1.47
CA ALA A 193 -1.64 8.70 -1.74
C ALA A 193 -1.90 9.33 -3.11
N THR A 194 -1.93 8.52 -4.16
CA THR A 194 -2.20 8.99 -5.53
C THR A 194 -3.59 9.61 -5.66
N LEU A 195 -4.63 9.02 -5.09
CA LEU A 195 -5.98 9.57 -5.12
C LEU A 195 -6.10 10.90 -4.34
N GLY A 196 -5.58 10.97 -3.12
CA GLY A 196 -5.65 12.17 -2.28
C GLY A 196 -4.91 13.36 -2.89
N LEU A 197 -3.71 13.12 -3.43
CA LEU A 197 -2.94 14.14 -4.15
C LEU A 197 -3.64 14.56 -5.45
N PHE A 198 -4.20 13.62 -6.21
CA PHE A 198 -4.95 13.92 -7.41
C PHE A 198 -6.18 14.81 -7.15
N VAL A 199 -6.95 14.51 -6.11
CA VAL A 199 -8.14 15.29 -5.72
C VAL A 199 -7.77 16.70 -5.31
N GLU A 200 -6.69 16.89 -4.53
CA GLU A 200 -6.20 18.21 -4.14
C GLU A 200 -5.73 19.04 -5.34
N ILE A 201 -5.01 18.41 -6.30
CA ILE A 201 -4.54 19.09 -7.52
C ILE A 201 -5.72 19.51 -8.40
N SER A 202 -6.74 18.65 -8.52
CA SER A 202 -7.93 18.92 -9.34
C SER A 202 -8.88 19.92 -8.70
N ASN A 203 -8.92 19.98 -7.37
CA ASN A 203 -9.77 20.91 -6.61
C ASN A 203 -8.93 21.62 -5.54
N PRO A 204 -8.13 22.63 -5.94
CA PRO A 204 -7.29 23.34 -4.99
C PRO A 204 -8.12 23.95 -3.85
N GLY A 205 -7.70 23.72 -2.60
CA GLY A 205 -8.29 24.36 -1.43
C GLY A 205 -9.11 23.44 -0.51
N LEU A 206 -9.19 22.14 -0.81
CA LEU A 206 -9.75 21.16 0.12
C LEU A 206 -8.79 20.87 1.28
N VAL A 207 -7.47 20.96 1.07
CA VAL A 207 -6.34 20.75 1.99
C VAL A 207 -6.27 19.33 2.59
N PHE A 208 -7.38 18.83 3.11
CA PHE A 208 -7.50 17.53 3.76
C PHE A 208 -7.12 16.36 2.84
N PRO A 209 -7.60 16.24 1.59
CA PRO A 209 -7.19 15.16 0.68
C PRO A 209 -5.69 15.19 0.39
N GLY A 210 -5.11 16.38 0.22
CA GLY A 210 -3.67 16.55 -0.01
C GLY A 210 -2.83 16.11 1.18
N VAL A 211 -3.21 16.50 2.40
CA VAL A 211 -2.50 16.09 3.64
C VAL A 211 -2.63 14.59 3.86
N ALA A 212 -3.83 14.02 3.75
CA ALA A 212 -4.06 12.59 3.89
C ALA A 212 -3.26 11.80 2.83
N GLY A 213 -3.27 12.27 1.59
CA GLY A 213 -2.49 11.67 0.50
C GLY A 213 -0.97 11.75 0.75
N GLY A 214 -0.48 12.88 1.26
CA GLY A 214 0.92 13.06 1.62
C GLY A 214 1.37 12.13 2.76
N ILE A 215 0.56 11.95 3.80
CA ILE A 215 0.85 11.00 4.90
C ILE A 215 0.87 9.57 4.35
N CYS A 216 -0.13 9.19 3.54
CA CYS A 216 -0.17 7.89 2.90
C CYS A 216 1.07 7.66 2.01
N LEU A 217 1.56 8.69 1.32
CA LEU A 217 2.75 8.59 0.49
C LEU A 217 4.01 8.28 1.31
N VAL A 218 4.20 8.96 2.44
CA VAL A 218 5.34 8.70 3.34
C VAL A 218 5.27 7.29 3.90
N LEU A 219 4.11 6.84 4.36
CA LEU A 219 3.91 5.48 4.86
C LEU A 219 4.12 4.43 3.77
N ALA A 220 3.64 4.69 2.55
CA ALA A 220 3.88 3.82 1.41
C ALA A 220 5.39 3.70 1.11
N PHE A 221 6.14 4.81 1.13
CA PHE A 221 7.59 4.75 0.92
C PHE A 221 8.34 3.99 2.01
N TYR A 222 7.92 4.12 3.28
CA TYR A 222 8.48 3.29 4.36
C TYR A 222 8.25 1.80 4.08
N SER A 223 7.02 1.43 3.72
CA SER A 223 6.67 0.03 3.41
C SER A 223 7.45 -0.50 2.20
N LEU A 224 7.54 0.27 1.12
CA LEU A 224 8.31 -0.07 -0.08
C LEU A 224 9.81 -0.27 0.22
N GLY A 225 10.35 0.34 1.28
CA GLY A 225 11.73 0.14 1.73
C GLY A 225 11.97 -1.22 2.39
N ASN A 226 10.94 -1.80 3.01
CA ASN A 226 10.99 -3.11 3.67
C ASN A 226 10.54 -4.25 2.76
N LEU A 227 9.88 -3.92 1.64
CA LEU A 227 9.38 -4.88 0.67
C LEU A 227 10.34 -5.05 -0.51
N PRO A 228 10.42 -6.25 -1.10
CA PRO A 228 11.25 -6.49 -2.28
C PRO A 228 10.61 -5.84 -3.52
N VAL A 229 10.83 -4.54 -3.74
CA VAL A 229 10.15 -3.78 -4.80
C VAL A 229 10.74 -3.97 -6.20
N ASN A 230 9.87 -3.89 -7.20
CA ASN A 230 10.23 -3.85 -8.62
C ASN A 230 10.25 -2.41 -9.14
N ILE A 231 11.42 -1.96 -9.59
CA ILE A 231 11.62 -0.62 -10.15
C ILE A 231 10.68 -0.38 -11.35
N ALA A 232 10.45 -1.40 -12.19
CA ALA A 232 9.53 -1.27 -13.32
C ALA A 232 8.09 -1.00 -12.87
N GLY A 233 7.64 -1.69 -11.81
CA GLY A 233 6.33 -1.47 -11.20
C GLY A 233 6.20 -0.06 -10.62
N ILE A 234 7.22 0.41 -9.91
CA ILE A 234 7.27 1.78 -9.38
C ILE A 234 7.17 2.81 -10.52
N ILE A 235 7.96 2.65 -11.59
CA ILE A 235 7.94 3.55 -12.74
C ILE A 235 6.55 3.59 -13.38
N LEU A 236 5.88 2.45 -13.53
CA LEU A 236 4.53 2.38 -14.07
C LEU A 236 3.49 3.06 -13.17
N VAL A 237 3.55 2.87 -11.85
CA VAL A 237 2.63 3.51 -10.90
C VAL A 237 2.84 5.04 -10.84
N VAL A 238 4.11 5.48 -10.80
CA VAL A 238 4.43 6.92 -10.87
C VAL A 238 4.02 7.50 -12.23
N GLY A 239 4.23 6.75 -13.32
CA GLY A 239 3.77 7.09 -14.66
C GLY A 239 2.25 7.23 -14.72
N ALA A 240 1.50 6.31 -14.11
CA ALA A 240 0.05 6.38 -14.01
C ALA A 240 -0.41 7.67 -13.32
N PHE A 241 0.23 8.04 -12.21
CA PHE A 241 -0.05 9.29 -11.52
C PHE A 241 0.24 10.52 -12.40
N GLY A 242 1.36 10.52 -13.12
CA GLY A 242 1.69 11.57 -14.09
C GLY A 242 0.65 11.70 -15.21
N LEU A 243 0.13 10.58 -15.72
CA LEU A 243 -0.93 10.56 -16.72
C LEU A 243 -2.24 11.11 -16.16
N PHE A 244 -2.62 10.76 -14.93
CA PHE A 244 -3.81 11.35 -14.28
C PHE A 244 -3.68 12.86 -14.13
N ILE A 245 -2.51 13.37 -13.73
CA ILE A 245 -2.25 14.81 -13.67
C ILE A 245 -2.34 15.44 -15.07
N ALA A 246 -1.75 14.81 -16.09
CA ALA A 246 -1.77 15.32 -17.45
C ALA A 246 -3.19 15.44 -18.02
N GLU A 247 -4.11 14.53 -17.66
CA GLU A 247 -5.53 14.64 -18.02
C GLU A 247 -6.16 15.93 -17.50
N VAL A 248 -5.83 16.36 -16.27
CA VAL A 248 -6.40 17.59 -15.67
C VAL A 248 -6.04 18.84 -16.47
N PHE A 249 -4.85 18.85 -17.09
CA PHE A 249 -4.34 20.00 -17.83
C PHE A 249 -4.58 19.91 -19.35
N THR A 250 -5.18 18.84 -19.85
CA THR A 250 -5.35 18.64 -21.30
C THR A 250 -6.79 18.25 -21.66
N GLU A 251 -7.23 18.63 -22.86
CA GLU A 251 -8.57 18.30 -23.37
C GLU A 251 -8.58 16.94 -24.07
N THR A 252 -8.01 15.90 -23.45
CA THR A 252 -7.85 14.57 -24.06
C THR A 252 -9.05 13.63 -23.88
N PHE A 253 -10.13 14.09 -23.24
CA PHE A 253 -11.40 13.36 -23.08
C PHE A 253 -11.24 11.92 -22.54
N GLY A 254 -10.30 11.71 -21.60
CA GLY A 254 -10.12 10.45 -20.87
C GLY A 254 -9.01 9.53 -21.43
N LEU A 255 -8.26 9.95 -22.46
CA LEU A 255 -7.18 9.12 -23.01
C LEU A 255 -6.04 8.90 -22.00
N PHE A 256 -5.60 9.96 -21.31
CA PHE A 256 -4.58 9.82 -20.28
C PHE A 256 -5.12 9.08 -19.06
N THR A 257 -6.42 9.20 -18.77
CA THR A 257 -7.07 8.39 -17.73
C THR A 257 -7.02 6.90 -18.05
N ALA A 258 -7.36 6.50 -19.28
CA ALA A 258 -7.31 5.10 -19.70
C ALA A 258 -5.87 4.55 -19.68
N GLY A 259 -4.91 5.34 -20.18
CA GLY A 259 -3.48 5.01 -20.09
C GLY A 259 -3.00 4.90 -18.64
N GLY A 260 -3.43 5.82 -17.77
CA GLY A 260 -3.10 5.84 -16.36
C GLY A 260 -3.66 4.64 -15.61
N ILE A 261 -4.91 4.25 -15.84
CA ILE A 261 -5.49 3.03 -15.27
C ILE A 261 -4.73 1.79 -15.74
N THR A 262 -4.39 1.72 -17.03
CA THR A 262 -3.64 0.58 -17.58
C THR A 262 -2.25 0.48 -16.96
N ALA A 263 -1.54 1.61 -16.88
CA ALA A 263 -0.22 1.69 -16.24
C ALA A 263 -0.30 1.36 -14.74
N LEU A 264 -1.36 1.82 -14.05
CA LEU A 264 -1.59 1.51 -12.65
C LEU A 264 -1.81 0.00 -12.47
N VAL A 265 -2.70 -0.62 -13.23
CA VAL A 265 -3.00 -2.06 -13.11
C VAL A 265 -1.75 -2.89 -13.40
N LEU A 266 -1.08 -2.65 -14.53
CA LEU A 266 0.15 -3.37 -14.89
C LEU A 266 1.26 -3.14 -13.86
N GLY A 267 1.46 -1.89 -13.44
CA GLY A 267 2.44 -1.52 -12.43
C GLY A 267 2.17 -2.18 -11.07
N SER A 268 0.91 -2.28 -10.68
CA SER A 268 0.48 -2.89 -9.41
C SER A 268 0.69 -4.40 -9.41
N LEU A 269 0.40 -5.07 -10.53
CA LEU A 269 0.59 -6.52 -10.66
C LEU A 269 2.07 -6.92 -10.59
N ILE A 270 2.98 -6.04 -11.01
CA ILE A 270 4.43 -6.29 -10.99
C ILE A 270 5.17 -5.55 -9.88
N LEU A 271 4.46 -4.86 -8.97
CA LEU A 271 5.03 -3.88 -8.03
C LEU A 271 6.02 -4.50 -7.05
N PHE A 272 5.70 -5.70 -6.56
CA PHE A 272 6.49 -6.45 -5.60
C PHE A 272 7.07 -7.71 -6.22
N LYS A 273 8.24 -8.10 -5.74
CA LYS A 273 9.02 -9.26 -6.15
C LYS A 273 8.86 -10.38 -5.11
N GLY A 274 9.14 -11.63 -5.48
CA GLY A 274 9.35 -12.70 -4.51
C GLY A 274 8.25 -13.76 -4.33
N GLY A 275 7.42 -13.97 -5.34
CA GLY A 275 6.46 -15.07 -5.38
C GLY A 275 5.09 -14.73 -4.77
N PRO A 276 4.18 -15.72 -4.66
CA PRO A 276 2.77 -15.49 -4.33
C PRO A 276 2.52 -14.76 -3.00
N LEU A 277 3.42 -14.91 -2.03
CA LEU A 277 3.31 -14.30 -0.71
C LEU A 277 3.50 -12.77 -0.74
N PHE A 278 4.27 -12.27 -1.70
CA PHE A 278 4.58 -10.84 -1.83
C PHE A 278 3.74 -10.13 -2.90
N GLN A 279 2.87 -10.86 -3.62
CA GLN A 279 2.03 -10.30 -4.66
C GLN A 279 0.81 -9.58 -4.07
N VAL A 280 0.44 -8.46 -4.70
CA VAL A 280 -0.83 -7.78 -4.39
C VAL A 280 -1.97 -8.65 -4.89
N ASN A 281 -3.01 -8.81 -4.07
CA ASN A 281 -4.21 -9.52 -4.47
C ASN A 281 -4.82 -8.89 -5.75
N PRO A 282 -4.98 -9.65 -6.86
CA PRO A 282 -5.53 -9.11 -8.10
C PRO A 282 -6.93 -8.51 -7.97
N TRP A 283 -7.76 -9.02 -7.06
CA TRP A 283 -9.07 -8.45 -6.77
C TRP A 283 -8.98 -7.07 -6.10
N LEU A 284 -7.98 -6.87 -5.24
CA LEU A 284 -7.71 -5.59 -4.63
C LEU A 284 -7.24 -4.58 -5.69
N VAL A 285 -6.36 -4.99 -6.60
CA VAL A 285 -5.93 -4.18 -7.75
C VAL A 285 -7.13 -3.77 -8.60
N GLY A 286 -7.99 -4.73 -8.98
CA GLY A 286 -9.19 -4.45 -9.77
C GLY A 286 -10.17 -3.50 -9.05
N THR A 287 -10.34 -3.67 -7.75
CA THR A 287 -11.22 -2.82 -6.92
C THR A 287 -10.69 -1.38 -6.85
N ILE A 288 -9.40 -1.22 -6.58
CA ILE A 288 -8.76 0.10 -6.49
C ILE A 288 -8.78 0.80 -7.86
N ALA A 289 -8.43 0.09 -8.93
CA ALA A 289 -8.49 0.62 -10.29
C ALA A 289 -9.91 1.09 -10.64
N PHE A 290 -10.94 0.33 -10.26
CA PHE A 290 -12.33 0.72 -10.45
C PHE A 290 -12.70 1.96 -9.63
N ILE A 291 -12.31 2.04 -8.35
CA ILE A 291 -12.57 3.20 -7.49
C ILE A 291 -11.93 4.47 -8.07
N ILE A 292 -10.67 4.40 -8.49
CA ILE A 292 -9.95 5.53 -9.09
C ILE A 292 -10.62 5.93 -10.42
N ALA A 293 -10.94 4.96 -11.28
CA ALA A 293 -11.65 5.22 -12.54
C ALA A 293 -13.01 5.88 -12.31
N ALA A 294 -13.78 5.41 -11.33
CA ALA A 294 -15.08 5.97 -10.97
C ALA A 294 -14.95 7.39 -10.41
N ALA A 295 -13.95 7.65 -9.56
CA ALA A 295 -13.70 8.97 -9.00
C ALA A 295 -13.31 9.99 -10.09
N ILE A 296 -12.40 9.62 -10.99
CA ILE A 296 -11.99 10.46 -12.11
C ILE A 296 -13.18 10.68 -13.07
N GLY A 297 -13.90 9.61 -13.42
CA GLY A 297 -15.09 9.69 -14.27
C GLY A 297 -16.15 10.62 -13.69
N PHE A 298 -16.40 10.56 -12.38
CA PHE A 298 -17.32 11.47 -11.70
C PHE A 298 -16.87 12.93 -11.82
N ILE A 299 -15.59 13.22 -11.59
CA ILE A 299 -15.02 14.57 -11.72
C ILE A 299 -15.18 15.09 -13.15
N ILE A 300 -14.76 14.31 -14.15
CA ILE A 300 -14.89 14.67 -15.58
C ILE A 300 -16.36 14.96 -15.91
N THR A 301 -17.28 14.10 -15.49
CA THR A 301 -18.71 14.29 -15.75
C THR A 301 -19.23 15.60 -15.16
N ARG A 302 -18.81 15.93 -13.93
CA ARG A 302 -19.18 17.19 -13.27
C ARG A 302 -18.59 18.41 -13.97
N VAL A 303 -17.34 18.35 -14.43
CA VAL A 303 -16.69 19.41 -15.20
C VAL A 303 -17.39 19.63 -16.54
N VAL A 304 -17.68 18.56 -17.29
CA VAL A 304 -18.40 18.64 -18.57
C VAL A 304 -19.81 19.20 -18.38
N VAL A 305 -20.55 18.73 -17.37
CA VAL A 305 -21.88 19.27 -17.04
C VAL A 305 -21.79 20.74 -16.63
N SER A 306 -20.74 21.14 -15.91
CA SER A 306 -20.52 22.53 -15.52
C SER A 306 -20.27 23.42 -16.75
N HIS A 307 -19.43 23.00 -17.69
CA HIS A 307 -19.19 23.74 -18.93
C HIS A 307 -20.39 23.78 -19.88
N ARG A 308 -21.29 22.80 -19.81
CA ARG A 308 -22.54 22.78 -20.60
C ARG A 308 -23.66 23.64 -20.00
N ARG A 309 -23.53 24.09 -18.75
CA ARG A 309 -24.48 25.07 -18.20
C ARG A 309 -24.17 26.41 -18.85
N GLN A 310 -25.12 26.92 -19.64
CA GLN A 310 -25.02 28.26 -20.22
C GLN A 310 -24.68 29.28 -19.13
N PRO A 311 -23.77 30.25 -19.39
CA PRO A 311 -23.48 31.32 -18.45
C PRO A 311 -24.78 31.98 -17.99
N ALA A 312 -25.10 31.89 -16.71
CA ALA A 312 -26.32 32.47 -16.14
C ALA A 312 -26.16 33.97 -15.79
N THR A 313 -25.06 34.59 -16.21
CA THR A 313 -24.73 36.00 -15.96
C THR A 313 -23.91 36.57 -17.10
N GLY A 314 -24.40 37.63 -17.75
CA GLY A 314 -23.69 38.37 -18.80
C GLY A 314 -24.59 38.83 -19.95
N TRP A 315 -24.02 39.66 -20.84
CA TRP A 315 -24.67 40.25 -22.02
C TRP A 315 -25.36 39.23 -22.95
N GLU A 316 -24.87 37.99 -22.94
CA GLU A 316 -25.37 36.86 -23.73
C GLU A 316 -26.72 36.34 -23.22
N GLU A 317 -27.08 36.55 -21.94
CA GLU A 317 -28.41 36.18 -21.42
C GLU A 317 -29.52 37.08 -21.98
N LEU A 318 -29.18 38.31 -22.36
CA LEU A 318 -30.13 39.32 -22.81
C LEU A 318 -30.63 39.01 -24.23
N ILE A 319 -29.79 38.41 -25.07
CA ILE A 319 -30.10 38.13 -26.48
C ILE A 319 -31.22 37.07 -26.58
N GLY A 320 -32.25 37.36 -27.36
CA GLY A 320 -33.42 36.49 -27.56
C GLY A 320 -34.49 36.57 -26.46
N LYS A 321 -34.31 37.40 -25.43
CA LYS A 321 -35.29 37.58 -24.35
C LYS A 321 -36.24 38.75 -24.63
N THR A 322 -37.42 38.71 -24.00
CA THR A 322 -38.44 39.76 -24.13
C THR A 322 -38.31 40.82 -23.04
N ALA A 323 -38.26 42.08 -23.44
CA ALA A 323 -38.28 43.25 -22.55
C ALA A 323 -39.54 44.11 -22.80
N VAL A 324 -39.90 44.97 -21.85
CA VAL A 324 -41.07 45.87 -21.94
C VAL A 324 -40.61 47.31 -22.11
N VAL A 325 -41.14 48.02 -23.09
CA VAL A 325 -40.81 49.43 -23.34
C VAL A 325 -41.33 50.32 -22.21
N LYS A 326 -40.46 51.08 -21.55
CA LYS A 326 -40.80 52.05 -20.48
C LYS A 326 -40.60 53.51 -20.86
N ALA A 327 -39.89 53.77 -21.96
CA ALA A 327 -39.93 55.04 -22.66
C ALA A 327 -39.97 54.73 -24.16
N ALA A 328 -40.92 55.35 -24.88
CA ALA A 328 -41.13 55.10 -26.30
C ALA A 328 -39.81 55.23 -27.09
N LEU A 329 -39.57 54.28 -27.99
CA LEU A 329 -38.32 54.18 -28.75
C LEU A 329 -38.45 54.97 -30.05
N THR A 330 -37.73 56.09 -30.17
CA THR A 330 -37.70 56.92 -31.40
C THR A 330 -36.35 57.62 -31.65
N PRO A 331 -35.36 56.97 -32.28
CA PRO A 331 -35.10 55.54 -32.34
C PRO A 331 -34.50 54.99 -31.03
N GLU A 332 -34.11 55.86 -30.10
CA GLU A 332 -33.58 55.51 -28.77
C GLU A 332 -34.67 55.71 -27.70
N GLY A 333 -34.63 54.89 -26.65
CA GLY A 333 -35.62 54.85 -25.58
C GLY A 333 -35.15 53.95 -24.44
N MET A 334 -36.07 53.51 -23.58
CA MET A 334 -35.74 52.62 -22.46
C MET A 334 -36.64 51.40 -22.42
N VAL A 335 -36.05 50.25 -22.15
CA VAL A 335 -36.74 48.98 -21.91
C VAL A 335 -36.44 48.47 -20.51
N LEU A 336 -37.37 47.72 -19.95
CA LEU A 336 -37.26 47.06 -18.66
C LEU A 336 -37.13 45.55 -18.88
N TYR A 337 -36.04 44.97 -18.39
CA TYR A 337 -35.81 43.52 -18.36
C TYR A 337 -35.45 43.09 -16.94
N LYS A 338 -36.17 42.12 -16.37
CA LYS A 338 -35.98 41.59 -15.00
C LYS A 338 -35.80 42.65 -13.88
N GLY A 339 -36.40 43.83 -14.04
CA GLY A 339 -36.33 44.93 -13.06
C GLY A 339 -35.21 45.95 -13.30
N GLU A 340 -34.36 45.73 -14.30
CA GLU A 340 -33.31 46.66 -14.70
C GLU A 340 -33.74 47.51 -15.91
N ARG A 341 -33.42 48.81 -15.87
CA ARG A 341 -33.69 49.74 -16.98
C ARG A 341 -32.49 49.80 -17.91
N TRP A 342 -32.73 49.51 -19.17
CA TRP A 342 -31.73 49.46 -20.20
C TRP A 342 -32.04 50.49 -21.29
N THR A 343 -31.01 51.19 -21.74
CA THR A 343 -31.10 52.03 -22.93
C THR A 343 -31.24 51.12 -24.14
N ALA A 344 -32.27 51.33 -24.95
CA ALA A 344 -32.52 50.53 -26.13
C ALA A 344 -32.68 51.37 -27.39
N VAL A 345 -32.33 50.79 -28.52
CA VAL A 345 -32.49 51.36 -29.86
C VAL A 345 -33.39 50.43 -30.66
N SER A 346 -34.46 50.99 -31.22
CA SER A 346 -35.37 50.25 -32.09
C SER A 346 -34.77 50.14 -33.49
N GLU A 347 -34.63 48.91 -33.99
CA GLU A 347 -34.26 48.64 -35.39
C GLU A 347 -35.49 48.68 -36.33
N GLU A 348 -36.70 48.61 -35.77
CA GLU A 348 -37.97 48.58 -36.51
C GLU A 348 -38.84 49.80 -36.14
N GLY A 349 -38.40 51.01 -36.52
CA GLY A 349 -39.21 52.23 -36.41
C GLY A 349 -39.64 52.59 -34.99
N ARG A 350 -40.75 53.33 -34.85
CA ARG A 350 -41.26 53.79 -33.55
C ARG A 350 -42.00 52.66 -32.81
N ILE A 351 -41.60 52.42 -31.56
CA ILE A 351 -42.25 51.46 -30.65
C ILE A 351 -42.82 52.22 -29.45
N GLU A 352 -44.11 52.03 -29.19
CA GLU A 352 -44.84 52.76 -28.14
C GLU A 352 -44.57 52.22 -26.72
N LEU A 353 -44.97 53.01 -25.73
CA LEU A 353 -44.88 52.66 -24.32
C LEU A 353 -45.62 51.35 -24.00
N ASP A 354 -45.05 50.53 -23.12
CA ASP A 354 -45.55 49.23 -22.65
C ASP A 354 -45.66 48.11 -23.69
N GLU A 355 -45.14 48.30 -24.91
CA GLU A 355 -44.99 47.21 -25.88
C GLU A 355 -43.90 46.20 -25.47
N LYS A 356 -44.07 44.94 -25.90
CA LYS A 356 -43.08 43.87 -25.72
C LYS A 356 -42.15 43.82 -26.94
N VAL A 357 -40.85 43.82 -26.67
CA VAL A 357 -39.80 43.78 -27.69
C VAL A 357 -38.84 42.62 -27.41
N VAL A 358 -38.21 42.09 -28.46
CA VAL A 358 -37.16 41.06 -28.34
C VAL A 358 -35.81 41.73 -28.52
N ILE A 359 -34.87 41.41 -27.63
CA ILE A 359 -33.49 41.88 -27.70
C ILE A 359 -32.75 41.05 -28.74
N ASP A 360 -32.28 41.68 -29.81
CA ASP A 360 -31.63 41.00 -30.94
C ASP A 360 -30.10 40.95 -30.78
N ARG A 361 -29.53 42.05 -30.27
CA ARG A 361 -28.10 42.14 -29.95
C ARG A 361 -27.85 43.17 -28.86
N VAL A 362 -26.72 43.02 -28.18
CA VAL A 362 -26.22 43.99 -27.20
C VAL A 362 -24.93 44.60 -27.74
N ASP A 363 -24.84 45.93 -27.76
CA ASP A 363 -23.60 46.65 -28.05
C ASP A 363 -23.26 47.55 -26.86
N SER A 364 -22.16 47.23 -26.19
CA SER A 364 -21.68 47.95 -25.02
C SER A 364 -22.73 48.06 -23.90
N LEU A 365 -23.49 49.16 -23.84
CA LEU A 365 -24.55 49.42 -22.85
C LEU A 365 -25.92 49.69 -23.50
N LYS A 366 -26.05 49.44 -24.81
CA LYS A 366 -27.30 49.65 -25.57
C LYS A 366 -27.84 48.33 -26.08
N LEU A 367 -29.14 48.11 -25.89
CA LEU A 367 -29.87 46.96 -26.41
C LEU A 367 -30.49 47.33 -27.77
N TYR A 368 -30.23 46.52 -28.79
CA TYR A 368 -30.96 46.65 -30.06
C TYR A 368 -32.16 45.72 -30.01
N VAL A 369 -33.34 46.30 -30.21
CA VAL A 369 -34.61 45.62 -30.01
C VAL A 369 -35.48 45.67 -31.25
N ARG A 370 -36.17 44.57 -31.51
CA ARG A 370 -37.16 44.41 -32.60
C ARG A 370 -38.55 44.17 -32.02
N ARG A 371 -39.59 44.54 -32.76
CA ARG A 371 -40.96 44.33 -32.29
C ARG A 371 -41.22 42.82 -32.25
N LEU A 372 -41.86 42.35 -31.19
CA LEU A 372 -42.29 40.96 -31.11
C LEU A 372 -43.37 40.72 -32.18
N ARG A 373 -43.01 40.13 -33.33
CA ARG A 373 -44.00 39.63 -34.29
C ARG A 373 -44.87 38.60 -33.58
N GLN A 374 -46.15 38.91 -33.40
CA GLN A 374 -47.13 37.90 -33.00
C GLN A 374 -47.20 36.88 -34.14
N GLU A 375 -46.68 35.68 -33.92
CA GLU A 375 -47.05 34.54 -34.75
C GLU A 375 -48.56 34.35 -34.59
N ALA A 376 -49.28 34.56 -35.69
CA ALA A 376 -50.67 34.18 -35.79
C ALA A 376 -50.75 32.66 -35.57
N GLY A 377 -51.32 32.27 -34.42
CA GLY A 377 -51.56 30.87 -34.12
C GLY A 377 -52.43 30.23 -35.19
N ASN A 378 -52.04 29.02 -35.58
CA ASN A 378 -52.92 28.04 -36.22
C ASN A 378 -52.69 26.69 -35.57
#